data_AF-A0A9W8LTC7-F1
#
_entry.id   AF-A0A9W8LTC7-F1
#
_cell.length_a   1.000
_cell.length_b   1.000
_cell.length_c   1.000
_cell.angle_alpha   90.00
_cell.angle_beta   90.00
_cell.angle_gamma   90.00
#
_symmetry.space_group_name_H-M   'P 1'
#
loop_
_entity.id
_entity.type
_entity.pdbx_description
1 polymer ?
#
loop_
_entity_poly.entity_id
_entity_poly.type
_entity_poly.pdbx_seq_one_letter_code
_entity_poly.pdbx_strand_id
1 'polypeptide(L)'
;MGLLDIVPTGVITGDNVKKLFDYAQEHKFAIPAINCTSSSTVNASLEAARDQKTPLIIQFSNGGAAFYAGKGIDNKNQQASILGSIAGAYHVRAVAKHYGIPGKPSASAFALWLALLS
;
A
#
# COMPACT_ATOMS: atom_id res chain seq x y z
N MET A 1 2.73 -21.35 10.92
CA MET A 1 3.67 -20.35 10.42
C MET A 1 2.86 -19.09 10.13
N GLY A 2 3.25 -17.95 10.70
CA GLY A 2 2.57 -16.69 10.48
C GLY A 2 3.00 -16.05 9.16
N LEU A 3 2.19 -15.16 8.59
CA LEU A 3 2.50 -14.45 7.34
C LEU A 3 3.83 -13.67 7.41
N LEU A 4 4.22 -13.25 8.60
CA LEU A 4 5.51 -12.61 8.91
C LEU A 4 6.74 -13.49 8.71
N ASP A 5 6.58 -14.80 8.77
CA ASP A 5 7.67 -15.74 8.60
C ASP A 5 8.03 -15.93 7.11
N ILE A 6 7.15 -15.49 6.21
CA ILE A 6 7.28 -15.72 4.75
C ILE A 6 7.43 -14.42 3.93
N VAL A 7 7.07 -13.27 4.49
CA VAL A 7 7.10 -11.96 3.80
C VAL A 7 7.64 -10.87 4.74
N PRO A 8 8.56 -9.99 4.26
CA PRO A 8 9.17 -8.94 5.08
C PRO A 8 8.25 -7.73 5.32
N THR A 9 8.72 -6.85 6.20
CA THR A 9 8.05 -5.60 6.57
C THR A 9 8.23 -4.46 5.59
N GLY A 10 7.18 -3.68 5.37
CA GLY A 10 7.10 -2.50 4.53
C GLY A 10 6.40 -2.79 3.21
N VAL A 11 6.80 -2.04 2.18
CA VAL A 11 6.35 -2.29 0.81
C VAL A 11 7.00 -3.56 0.30
N ILE A 12 6.16 -4.48 -0.20
CA ILE A 12 6.61 -5.76 -0.77
C ILE A 12 6.56 -5.74 -2.29
N THR A 13 7.48 -6.45 -2.93
CA THR A 13 7.61 -6.53 -4.39
C THR A 13 8.03 -7.93 -4.83
N GLY A 14 7.83 -8.26 -6.11
CA GLY A 14 8.27 -9.53 -6.70
C GLY A 14 7.62 -10.75 -6.05
N ASP A 15 8.42 -11.80 -5.79
CA ASP A 15 7.95 -13.09 -5.24
C ASP A 15 7.20 -12.97 -3.92
N ASN A 16 7.51 -11.94 -3.12
CA ASN A 16 6.83 -11.70 -1.85
C ASN A 16 5.34 -11.35 -2.03
N VAL A 17 4.97 -10.74 -3.17
CA VAL A 17 3.57 -10.48 -3.53
C VAL A 17 2.84 -11.80 -3.78
N LYS A 18 3.47 -12.71 -4.53
CA LYS A 18 2.90 -14.02 -4.82
C LYS A 18 2.72 -14.82 -3.53
N LYS A 19 3.74 -14.87 -2.66
CA LYS A 19 3.65 -15.52 -1.35
C LYS A 19 2.50 -15.01 -0.51
N LEU A 20 2.26 -13.69 -0.50
CA LEU A 20 1.14 -13.08 0.20
C LEU A 20 -0.21 -13.56 -0.36
N PHE A 21 -0.37 -13.60 -1.69
CA PHE A 21 -1.60 -14.08 -2.31
C PHE A 21 -1.82 -15.59 -2.13
N ASP A 22 -0.77 -16.39 -2.26
CA ASP A 22 -0.84 -17.84 -2.01
C ASP A 22 -1.28 -18.12 -0.56
N TYR A 23 -0.70 -17.41 0.41
CA TYR A 23 -1.09 -17.49 1.81
C TYR A 23 -2.56 -17.05 2.03
N ALA A 24 -2.99 -15.97 1.38
CA ALA A 24 -4.37 -15.49 1.45
C ALA A 24 -5.37 -16.53 0.90
N GLN A 25 -5.01 -17.24 -0.18
CA GLN A 25 -5.81 -18.32 -0.74
C GLN A 25 -5.88 -19.53 0.20
N GLU A 26 -4.73 -19.98 0.73
CA GLU A 26 -4.65 -21.11 1.66
C GLU A 26 -5.48 -20.86 2.93
N HIS A 27 -5.39 -19.64 3.48
CA HIS A 27 -6.07 -19.23 4.70
C HIS A 27 -7.45 -18.59 4.46
N LYS A 28 -7.93 -18.55 3.21
CA LYS A 28 -9.28 -18.11 2.80
C LYS A 28 -9.66 -16.70 3.27
N PHE A 29 -8.77 -15.74 3.10
CA PHE A 29 -9.07 -14.33 3.34
C PHE A 29 -8.77 -13.46 2.12
N ALA A 30 -9.40 -12.29 2.07
CA ALA A 30 -9.15 -11.28 1.04
C ALA A 30 -8.31 -10.13 1.61
N ILE A 31 -7.54 -9.48 0.74
CA ILE A 31 -6.70 -8.34 1.11
C ILE A 31 -7.42 -7.06 0.68
N PRO A 32 -7.77 -6.16 1.61
CA PRO A 32 -8.43 -4.90 1.28
C PRO A 32 -7.53 -3.99 0.44
N ALA A 33 -8.07 -3.42 -0.64
CA ALA A 33 -7.39 -2.43 -1.48
C ALA A 33 -7.99 -1.04 -1.28
N ILE A 34 -7.20 -0.11 -0.74
CA ILE A 34 -7.65 1.21 -0.33
C ILE A 34 -7.14 2.26 -1.29
N ASN A 35 -8.08 2.97 -1.93
CA ASN A 35 -7.78 4.16 -2.73
C ASN A 35 -7.36 5.30 -1.81
N CYS A 36 -6.16 5.82 -2.02
CA CYS A 36 -5.63 6.97 -1.29
C CYS A 36 -5.50 8.20 -2.19
N THR A 37 -5.57 9.39 -1.59
CA THR A 37 -5.47 10.68 -2.29
C THR A 37 -4.53 11.66 -1.59
N SER A 38 -4.13 11.38 -0.35
CA SER A 38 -3.24 12.21 0.45
C SER A 38 -2.38 11.38 1.39
N SER A 39 -1.33 11.99 1.96
CA SER A 39 -0.56 11.40 3.06
C SER A 39 -1.46 11.00 4.23
N SER A 40 -2.47 11.81 4.56
CA SER A 40 -3.45 11.51 5.61
C SER A 40 -4.20 10.20 5.35
N THR A 41 -4.71 10.00 4.12
CA THR A 41 -5.44 8.76 3.78
C THR A 41 -4.54 7.53 3.74
N VAL A 42 -3.27 7.69 3.35
CA VAL A 42 -2.27 6.61 3.41
C VAL A 42 -2.01 6.24 4.87
N ASN A 43 -1.73 7.23 5.72
CA ASN A 43 -1.41 7.03 7.12
C ASN A 43 -2.58 6.37 7.87
N ALA A 44 -3.82 6.81 7.62
CA ALA A 44 -5.01 6.20 8.21
C ALA A 44 -5.18 4.74 7.80
N SER A 45 -4.91 4.42 6.54
CA SER A 45 -4.98 3.04 6.03
C SER A 45 -3.91 2.14 6.64
N LEU A 46 -2.68 2.64 6.77
CA LEU A 46 -1.59 1.94 7.44
C LEU A 46 -1.86 1.75 8.93
N GLU A 47 -2.40 2.77 9.61
CA GLU A 47 -2.80 2.66 11.01
C GLU A 47 -3.88 1.60 11.23
N ALA A 48 -4.95 1.64 10.43
CA ALA A 48 -6.03 0.66 10.53
C ALA A 48 -5.52 -0.77 10.32
N ALA A 49 -4.62 -0.98 9.36
CA ALA A 49 -4.04 -2.29 9.13
C ALA A 49 -3.12 -2.75 10.25
N ARG A 50 -2.29 -1.86 10.80
CA ARG A 50 -1.46 -2.15 12.00
C ARG A 50 -2.34 -2.63 13.14
N ASP A 51 -3.40 -1.90 13.45
CA ASP A 51 -4.27 -2.18 14.59
C ASP A 51 -5.05 -3.48 14.40
N GLN A 52 -5.52 -3.74 13.17
CA GLN A 52 -6.21 -4.98 12.80
C GLN A 52 -5.27 -6.13 12.47
N LYS A 53 -3.96 -5.89 12.47
CA LYS A 53 -2.95 -6.91 12.19
C LYS A 53 -3.25 -7.64 10.87
N THR A 54 -3.58 -6.89 9.81
CA THR A 54 -4.01 -7.44 8.52
C THR A 54 -3.26 -6.84 7.32
N PRO A 55 -2.90 -7.63 6.28
CA PRO A 55 -2.40 -7.08 5.03
C PRO A 55 -3.40 -6.12 4.37
N LEU A 56 -2.89 -5.17 3.60
CA LEU A 56 -3.63 -4.23 2.79
C LEU A 56 -2.89 -3.93 1.47
N ILE A 57 -3.61 -3.34 0.53
CA ILE A 57 -3.06 -2.79 -0.72
C ILE A 57 -3.32 -1.29 -0.72
N ILE A 58 -2.28 -0.48 -0.85
CA ILE A 58 -2.44 0.96 -1.10
C ILE A 58 -2.44 1.16 -2.61
N GLN A 59 -3.50 1.78 -3.12
CA GLN A 59 -3.61 2.11 -4.53
C GLN A 59 -4.01 3.58 -4.72
N PHE A 60 -3.59 4.14 -5.84
CA PHE A 60 -3.96 5.48 -6.27
C PHE A 60 -4.71 5.34 -7.58
N SER A 61 -5.96 5.79 -7.62
CA SER A 61 -6.67 5.94 -8.89
C SER A 61 -6.03 7.06 -9.70
N ASN A 62 -6.30 7.13 -11.01
CA ASN A 62 -5.78 8.21 -11.85
C ASN A 62 -6.11 9.61 -11.27
N GLY A 63 -7.38 9.85 -10.92
CA GLY A 63 -7.80 11.10 -10.28
C GLY A 63 -7.25 11.28 -8.86
N GLY A 64 -7.09 10.19 -8.09
CA GLY A 64 -6.52 10.22 -6.75
C GLY A 64 -5.03 10.58 -6.75
N ALA A 65 -4.29 10.09 -7.74
CA ALA A 65 -2.90 10.45 -7.96
C ALA A 65 -2.76 11.91 -8.38
N ALA A 66 -3.56 12.39 -9.33
CA ALA A 66 -3.58 13.81 -9.70
C ALA A 66 -3.94 14.70 -8.49
N PHE A 67 -4.86 14.25 -7.62
CA PHE A 67 -5.16 14.93 -6.37
C PHE A 67 -3.97 14.97 -5.41
N TYR A 68 -3.22 13.88 -5.31
CA TYR A 68 -2.02 13.77 -4.47
C TYR A 68 -0.91 14.75 -4.93
N ALA A 69 -0.77 14.95 -6.25
CA ALA A 69 0.14 15.96 -6.81
C ALA A 69 -0.35 17.39 -6.53
N GLY A 70 -1.67 17.58 -6.52
CA GLY A 70 -2.34 18.85 -6.27
C GLY A 70 -3.13 19.32 -7.49
N LYS A 71 -4.40 19.73 -7.27
CA LYS A 71 -5.31 20.16 -8.34
C LYS A 71 -4.87 21.41 -9.12
N GLY A 72 -3.84 22.12 -8.64
CA GLY A 72 -3.25 23.26 -9.35
C GLY A 72 -2.30 22.87 -10.48
N ILE A 73 -1.92 21.60 -10.59
CA ILE A 73 -1.04 21.07 -11.65
C ILE A 73 -1.93 20.54 -12.78
N ASP A 74 -1.67 20.97 -14.02
CA ASP A 74 -2.38 20.48 -15.20
C ASP A 74 -2.15 18.97 -15.38
N ASN A 75 -3.23 18.22 -15.66
CA ASN A 75 -3.16 16.77 -15.88
C ASN A 75 -3.18 16.39 -17.37
N LYS A 76 -2.96 17.34 -18.28
CA LYS A 76 -2.67 17.01 -19.69
C LYS A 76 -1.56 15.96 -19.77
N ASN A 77 -1.77 14.98 -20.65
CA ASN A 77 -0.84 13.86 -20.84
C ASN A 77 -0.51 13.10 -19.54
N GLN A 78 -1.44 13.06 -18.57
CA GLN A 78 -1.30 12.34 -17.29
C GLN A 78 -0.17 12.85 -16.37
N GLN A 79 0.33 14.08 -16.60
CA GLN A 79 1.49 14.60 -15.87
C GLN A 79 1.25 14.66 -14.34
N ALA A 80 0.13 15.22 -13.90
CA ALA A 80 -0.21 15.29 -12.48
C ALA A 80 -0.43 13.88 -11.88
N SER A 81 -1.10 12.98 -12.61
CA SER A 81 -1.32 11.59 -12.18
C SER A 81 0.00 10.83 -12.00
N ILE A 82 0.96 10.98 -12.92
CA ILE A 82 2.27 10.34 -12.83
C ILE A 82 3.05 10.90 -11.63
N LEU A 83 3.14 12.22 -11.53
CA LEU A 83 3.85 12.90 -10.44
C LEU A 83 3.29 12.50 -9.07
N GLY A 84 1.97 12.53 -8.92
CA GLY A 84 1.31 12.21 -7.67
C GLY A 84 1.39 10.73 -7.30
N SER A 85 1.35 9.83 -8.28
CA SER A 85 1.57 8.39 -8.04
C SER A 85 2.99 8.13 -7.54
N ILE A 86 3.98 8.79 -8.13
CA ILE A 86 5.39 8.69 -7.69
C ILE A 86 5.55 9.27 -6.28
N ALA A 87 5.02 10.47 -6.02
CA ALA A 87 5.08 11.10 -4.70
C ALA A 87 4.40 10.23 -3.62
N GLY A 88 3.19 9.72 -3.91
CA GLY A 88 2.46 8.81 -3.03
C GLY A 88 3.23 7.51 -2.78
N ALA A 89 3.86 6.92 -3.81
CA ALA A 89 4.69 5.73 -3.66
C ALA A 89 5.92 5.97 -2.77
N TYR A 90 6.61 7.11 -2.94
CA TYR A 90 7.71 7.50 -2.06
C TYR A 90 7.26 7.68 -0.62
N HIS A 91 6.11 8.35 -0.40
CA HIS A 91 5.52 8.50 0.93
C HIS A 91 5.27 7.14 1.58
N VAL A 92 4.54 6.24 0.89
CA VAL A 92 4.24 4.89 1.38
C VAL A 92 5.53 4.12 1.72
N ARG A 93 6.53 4.14 0.82
CA ARG A 93 7.81 3.45 1.05
C ARG A 93 8.58 4.00 2.25
N ALA A 94 8.55 5.32 2.46
CA ALA A 94 9.23 5.96 3.58
C ALA A 94 8.56 5.60 4.91
N VAL A 95 7.23 5.63 4.98
CA VAL A 95 6.52 5.52 6.27
C VAL A 95 6.10 4.09 6.62
N ALA A 96 5.81 3.21 5.65
CA ALA A 96 5.22 1.89 5.93
C ALA A 96 6.03 1.03 6.92
N LYS A 97 7.37 1.13 6.88
CA LYS A 97 8.25 0.41 7.82
C LYS A 97 8.05 0.85 9.27
N HIS A 98 7.70 2.12 9.50
CA HIS A 98 7.52 2.69 10.84
C HIS A 98 6.15 2.37 11.45
N TYR A 99 5.18 1.97 10.62
CA TYR A 99 3.90 1.48 11.12
C TYR A 99 4.00 0.06 11.71
N GLY A 100 5.18 -0.57 11.70
CA GLY A 100 5.33 -1.96 12.16
C GLY A 100 4.46 -2.88 11.32
N ILE A 101 4.50 -2.68 10.00
CA ILE A 101 3.76 -3.42 9.00
C ILE A 101 4.77 -4.34 8.29
N PRO A 102 4.96 -5.59 8.74
CA PRO A 102 4.47 -6.16 9.99
C PRO A 102 5.54 -6.22 11.10
N GLY A 103 5.17 -5.92 12.33
CA GLY A 103 6.03 -5.97 13.50
C GLY A 103 6.21 -7.39 14.04
N LYS A 104 7.21 -7.60 14.88
CA LYS A 104 7.45 -8.83 15.67
C LYS A 104 6.18 -9.45 16.32
N PRO A 105 6.23 -10.74 16.68
CA PRO A 105 5.57 -11.89 16.07
C PRO A 105 4.10 -12.11 16.52
N SER A 106 3.29 -11.06 16.64
CA SER A 106 1.84 -11.23 16.92
C SER A 106 0.91 -10.42 16.03
N ALA A 107 1.42 -9.75 14.99
CA ALA A 107 0.70 -8.71 14.26
C ALA A 107 0.98 -8.72 12.73
N SER A 108 0.01 -9.16 11.93
CA SER A 108 0.15 -9.44 10.50
C SER A 108 -0.36 -8.34 9.57
N ALA A 109 0.28 -7.16 9.52
CA ALA A 109 -0.09 -6.10 8.57
C ALA A 109 0.93 -5.86 7.44
N PHE A 110 0.49 -5.72 6.19
CA PHE A 110 1.31 -5.60 4.97
C PHE A 110 0.80 -4.47 4.06
N ALA A 111 1.66 -3.81 3.29
CA ALA A 111 1.24 -2.84 2.27
C ALA A 111 1.78 -3.29 0.90
N LEU A 112 0.89 -3.81 0.05
CA LEU A 112 1.21 -4.07 -1.35
C LEU A 112 1.04 -2.78 -2.17
N TRP A 113 2.05 -2.45 -2.97
CA TRP A 113 1.95 -1.39 -3.97
C TRP A 113 1.55 -2.03 -5.30
N LEU A 114 0.27 -1.88 -5.66
CA LEU A 114 -0.18 -2.19 -7.01
C LEU A 114 -0.42 -0.85 -7.72
N ALA A 115 0.59 -0.37 -8.44
CA ALA A 115 0.38 0.62 -9.48
C ALA A 115 -0.35 -0.06 -10.65
N LEU A 116 -1.65 -0.31 -10.49
CA LEU A 116 -2.51 -0.58 -11.63
C LEU A 116 -2.96 0.76 -12.20
N LEU A 117 -2.75 0.91 -13.52
CA LEU A 117 -3.25 1.96 -14.43
C LEU A 117 -2.32 3.17 -14.64
N SER A 118 -1.24 2.91 -15.38
CA SER A 118 -0.98 3.64 -16.63
C SER A 118 -1.28 2.73 -17.81
#